data_AF-A0A1T5HUB0-F1
#
_entry.id   AF-A0A1T5HUB0-F1
#
_cell.length_a   1.000
_cell.length_b   1.000
_cell.length_c   1.000
_cell.angle_alpha   90.00
_cell.angle_beta   90.00
_cell.angle_gamma   90.00
#
_symmetry.space_group_name_H-M   'P 1'
#
loop_
_entity.id
_entity.type
_entity.pdbx_description
1 polymer ?
#
loop_
_entity_poly.entity_id
_entity_poly.type
_entity_poly.pdbx_seq_one_letter_code
_entity_poly.pdbx_strand_id
1 'polypeptide(L)'
;MTLLNNTYNTKSDFNRKLVRILCFALFLSNSIYLTGNQPAYVIHDTISVNEKYYESYKFELVNFPILFLGILKDTVIIDHKLFLYPIPPPPPPTIVEWLTIEDDQNSQVIEIDSIQQKKLFDEFMIEYRNHPLEKFRKSFGYSHNKKTIHKEKSVSVKVDTINEISKYNLHHKEYYKAFPIIISNNLNDTILMDSNTNISLIVEALDSLNNWRRITSPNIHGIPIDSNYFLPPKFSVILSTYITRGDYQTKLRIRVGNNYSNEWTGKINYSQFSLFVD
;
A
#
# COMPACT_ATOMS: atom_id res chain seq x y z
N MET A 1 -27.53 -82.26 -8.46
CA MET A 1 -28.33 -81.11 -8.00
C MET A 1 -27.48 -80.39 -6.97
N THR A 2 -26.70 -79.41 -7.42
CA THR A 2 -25.54 -78.86 -6.70
C THR A 2 -25.91 -77.50 -6.13
N LEU A 3 -26.01 -77.40 -4.80
CA LEU A 3 -26.18 -76.11 -4.10
C LEU A 3 -24.79 -75.53 -3.83
N LEU A 4 -24.44 -74.45 -4.54
CA LEU A 4 -23.29 -73.61 -4.28
C LEU A 4 -23.63 -72.64 -3.14
N ASN A 5 -22.95 -72.80 -2.00
CA ASN A 5 -22.99 -71.84 -0.90
C ASN A 5 -22.06 -70.66 -1.20
N ASN A 6 -22.65 -69.47 -1.39
CA ASN A 6 -21.95 -68.20 -1.40
C ASN A 6 -21.69 -67.73 0.05
N THR A 7 -20.49 -67.96 0.56
CA THR A 7 -19.99 -67.26 1.74
C THR A 7 -19.39 -65.92 1.31
N TYR A 8 -20.24 -64.90 1.30
CA TYR A 8 -19.83 -63.52 1.07
C TYR A 8 -18.84 -63.05 2.16
N ASN A 9 -17.75 -62.45 1.71
CA ASN A 9 -16.60 -62.04 2.49
C ASN A 9 -16.90 -60.78 3.32
N THR A 10 -17.56 -60.97 4.47
CA THR A 10 -18.03 -59.92 5.39
C THR A 10 -16.92 -59.02 5.94
N LYS A 11 -15.67 -59.48 5.94
CA LYS A 11 -14.52 -58.74 6.48
C LYS A 11 -14.06 -57.60 5.56
N SER A 12 -14.21 -57.78 4.24
CA SER A 12 -13.89 -56.74 3.24
C SER A 12 -14.84 -55.54 3.35
N ASP A 13 -16.12 -55.81 3.57
CA ASP A 13 -17.15 -54.76 3.64
C ASP A 13 -17.08 -53.95 4.93
N PHE A 14 -16.70 -54.59 6.04
CA PHE A 14 -16.48 -53.88 7.31
C PHE A 14 -15.33 -52.87 7.21
N ASN A 15 -14.20 -53.27 6.61
CA ASN A 15 -13.04 -52.39 6.42
C ASN A 15 -13.36 -51.23 5.48
N ARG A 16 -14.13 -51.45 4.40
CA ARG A 16 -14.55 -50.36 3.50
C ARG A 16 -15.48 -49.36 4.18
N LYS A 17 -16.39 -49.82 5.06
CA LYS A 17 -17.25 -48.94 5.85
C LYS A 17 -16.45 -48.14 6.88
N LEU A 18 -15.49 -48.76 7.56
CA LEU A 18 -14.61 -48.10 8.52
C LEU A 18 -13.73 -47.02 7.88
N VAL A 19 -13.13 -47.31 6.72
CA VAL A 19 -12.35 -46.32 5.96
C VAL A 19 -13.23 -45.15 5.51
N ARG A 20 -14.47 -45.41 5.04
CA ARG A 20 -15.40 -44.32 4.70
C ARG A 20 -15.79 -43.48 5.89
N ILE A 21 -16.04 -44.09 7.05
CA ILE A 21 -16.36 -43.37 8.30
C ILE A 21 -15.16 -42.55 8.79
N LEU A 22 -13.94 -43.09 8.72
CA LEU A 22 -12.71 -42.36 9.07
C LEU A 22 -12.44 -41.21 8.10
N CYS A 23 -12.62 -41.41 6.80
CA CYS A 23 -12.50 -40.34 5.81
C CYS A 23 -13.56 -39.26 6.02
N PHE A 24 -14.80 -39.62 6.36
CA PHE A 24 -15.86 -38.66 6.70
C PHE A 24 -15.59 -37.93 8.00
N ALA A 25 -15.06 -38.61 9.02
CA ALA A 25 -14.68 -38.01 10.29
C ALA A 25 -13.49 -37.05 10.12
N LEU A 26 -12.52 -37.37 9.26
CA LEU A 26 -11.41 -36.47 8.90
C LEU A 26 -11.89 -35.26 8.07
N PHE A 27 -12.88 -35.46 7.20
CA PHE A 27 -13.51 -34.35 6.46
C PHE A 27 -14.31 -33.44 7.41
N LEU A 28 -15.01 -34.03 8.38
CA LEU A 28 -15.77 -33.30 9.38
C LEU A 28 -14.87 -32.61 10.40
N SER A 29 -13.76 -33.22 10.83
CA SER A 29 -12.79 -32.60 11.75
C SER A 29 -12.03 -31.43 11.11
N ASN A 30 -11.84 -31.45 9.78
CA ASN A 30 -11.31 -30.30 9.05
C ASN A 30 -12.37 -29.23 8.77
N SER A 31 -13.66 -29.57 8.82
CA SER A 31 -14.76 -28.60 8.65
C SER A 31 -15.18 -27.86 9.94
N ILE A 32 -14.66 -28.26 11.11
CA ILE A 32 -15.07 -27.68 12.41
C ILE A 32 -14.20 -26.46 12.83
N TYR A 33 -13.23 -26.02 12.02
CA TYR A 33 -12.44 -24.81 12.26
C TYR A 33 -12.66 -23.66 11.26
N LEU A 34 -13.84 -23.58 10.63
CA LEU A 34 -14.20 -22.45 9.74
C LEU A 34 -15.49 -21.75 10.17
N THR A 35 -15.60 -21.42 11.45
CA THR A 35 -16.47 -20.31 11.92
C THR A 35 -15.65 -19.03 12.18
N GLY A 36 -14.38 -19.02 11.78
CA GLY A 36 -13.57 -17.81 11.70
C GLY A 36 -13.81 -17.13 10.35
N ASN A 37 -14.27 -15.88 10.42
CA ASN A 37 -14.45 -14.94 9.33
C ASN A 37 -13.16 -14.87 8.47
N GLN A 38 -13.03 -15.73 7.45
CA GLN A 38 -11.88 -15.71 6.54
C GLN A 38 -11.81 -14.33 5.89
N PRO A 39 -10.65 -13.66 5.89
CA PRO A 39 -10.55 -12.35 5.30
C PRO A 39 -10.88 -12.45 3.81
N ALA A 40 -11.62 -11.49 3.27
CA ALA A 40 -12.02 -11.46 1.86
C ALA A 40 -10.84 -11.37 0.87
N TYR A 41 -9.61 -11.22 1.38
CA TYR A 41 -8.36 -11.15 0.63
C TYR A 41 -7.18 -11.52 1.54
N VAL A 42 -6.07 -11.95 0.94
CA VAL A 42 -4.77 -12.14 1.58
C VAL A 42 -3.78 -11.12 1.00
N ILE A 43 -3.03 -10.43 1.87
CA ILE A 43 -1.98 -9.50 1.44
C ILE A 43 -0.67 -10.27 1.33
N HIS A 44 -0.07 -10.28 0.16
CA HIS A 44 1.22 -10.90 -0.10
C HIS A 44 2.28 -9.81 -0.36
N ASP A 45 3.25 -9.72 0.54
CA ASP A 45 4.43 -8.88 0.34
C ASP A 45 5.54 -9.69 -0.35
N THR A 46 6.11 -9.12 -1.40
CA THR A 46 7.23 -9.73 -2.14
C THR A 46 8.59 -9.43 -1.50
N ILE A 47 8.64 -8.50 -0.55
CA ILE A 47 9.84 -8.16 0.20
C ILE A 47 9.76 -8.82 1.57
N SER A 48 10.77 -9.64 1.88
CA SER A 48 10.93 -10.20 3.22
C SER A 48 11.58 -9.15 4.12
N VAL A 49 10.88 -8.70 5.16
CA VAL A 49 11.49 -7.83 6.17
C VAL A 49 12.30 -8.68 7.14
N ASN A 50 13.55 -8.29 7.38
CA ASN A 50 14.29 -8.74 8.57
C ASN A 50 13.59 -8.20 9.84
N GLU A 51 13.90 -8.71 11.03
CA GLU A 51 13.28 -8.26 12.31
C GLU A 51 13.63 -6.81 12.74
N LYS A 52 13.86 -5.89 11.80
CA LYS A 52 14.11 -4.48 12.05
C LYS A 52 12.79 -3.76 12.32
N TYR A 53 12.67 -3.26 13.54
CA TYR A 53 11.57 -2.41 13.97
C TYR A 53 12.00 -0.94 13.89
N TYR A 54 11.05 -0.06 13.59
CA TYR A 54 11.31 1.37 13.52
C TYR A 54 11.31 1.98 14.94
N GLU A 55 12.40 2.65 15.31
CA GLU A 55 12.48 3.38 16.57
C GLU A 55 11.86 4.77 16.39
N SER A 56 10.79 5.05 17.14
CA SER A 56 9.89 6.16 16.84
C SER A 56 10.42 7.57 17.19
N TYR A 57 11.63 7.69 17.74
CA TYR A 57 12.23 8.98 18.11
C TYR A 57 12.73 9.80 16.90
N LYS A 58 12.83 9.19 15.72
CA LYS A 58 13.31 9.91 14.53
C LYS A 58 12.15 10.62 13.86
N PHE A 59 12.23 11.94 13.96
CA PHE A 59 11.47 12.96 13.27
C PHE A 59 11.47 12.66 11.76
N GLU A 60 10.49 11.88 11.31
CA GLU A 60 10.31 11.62 9.90
C GLU A 60 8.90 12.02 9.50
N LEU A 61 8.81 12.82 8.44
CA LEU A 61 7.60 12.99 7.66
C LEU A 61 7.09 11.58 7.33
N VAL A 62 6.01 11.16 7.99
CA VAL A 62 5.50 9.81 7.76
C VAL A 62 4.89 9.79 6.38
N ASN A 63 5.66 9.25 5.43
CA ASN A 63 5.19 9.03 4.08
C ASN A 63 4.25 7.84 4.09
N PHE A 64 3.09 7.97 3.45
CA PHE A 64 2.18 6.85 3.22
C PHE A 64 2.11 6.58 1.71
N PRO A 65 3.15 5.90 1.16
CA PRO A 65 3.19 5.60 -0.27
C PRO A 65 2.09 4.63 -0.65
N ILE A 66 1.54 4.81 -1.85
CA ILE A 66 0.62 3.85 -2.46
C ILE A 66 1.37 2.57 -2.78
N LEU A 67 0.93 1.46 -2.17
CA LEU A 67 1.47 0.12 -2.32
C LEU A 67 0.58 -0.80 -3.15
N PHE A 68 -0.69 -0.46 -3.26
CA PHE A 68 -1.68 -1.11 -4.14
C PHE A 68 -2.82 -0.13 -4.39
N LEU A 69 -3.40 -0.16 -5.59
CA LEU A 69 -4.64 0.54 -5.91
C LEU A 69 -5.50 -0.32 -6.85
N GLY A 70 -6.64 -0.79 -6.36
CA GLY A 70 -7.48 -1.72 -7.10
C GLY A 70 -8.67 -2.23 -6.29
N ILE A 71 -9.41 -3.18 -6.86
CA ILE A 71 -10.45 -3.93 -6.13
C ILE A 71 -9.76 -5.02 -5.32
N LEU A 72 -10.03 -5.12 -4.02
CA LEU A 72 -9.53 -6.21 -3.19
C LEU A 72 -10.23 -7.52 -3.57
N LYS A 73 -9.47 -8.50 -4.04
CA LYS A 73 -9.93 -9.86 -4.40
C LYS A 73 -8.85 -10.86 -4.01
N ASP A 74 -9.25 -12.03 -3.54
CA ASP A 74 -8.44 -13.25 -3.28
C ASP A 74 -7.02 -12.99 -2.74
N THR A 75 -6.08 -12.60 -3.61
CA THR A 75 -4.70 -12.24 -3.26
C THR A 75 -4.37 -10.84 -3.75
N VAL A 76 -3.82 -10.02 -2.86
CA VAL A 76 -3.34 -8.68 -3.15
C VAL A 76 -1.82 -8.66 -3.04
N ILE A 77 -1.14 -8.42 -4.15
CA ILE A 77 0.32 -8.30 -4.19
C ILE A 77 0.70 -6.84 -3.96
N ILE A 78 1.53 -6.60 -2.95
CA ILE A 78 2.07 -5.27 -2.66
C ILE A 78 3.24 -4.95 -3.57
N ASP A 79 3.21 -3.76 -4.17
CA ASP A 79 4.29 -3.23 -5.00
C ASP A 79 4.95 -2.02 -4.31
N HIS A 80 6.14 -2.23 -3.76
CA HIS A 80 6.93 -1.19 -3.11
C HIS A 80 7.56 -0.19 -4.08
N LYS A 81 7.42 -0.38 -5.39
CA LYS A 81 7.85 0.59 -6.41
C LYS A 81 6.70 1.41 -6.96
N LEU A 82 5.45 1.12 -6.57
CA LEU A 82 4.27 1.77 -7.13
C LEU A 82 4.19 3.28 -6.86
N PHE A 83 4.85 3.77 -5.81
CA PHE A 83 4.93 5.20 -5.53
C PHE A 83 6.09 5.91 -6.27
N LEU A 84 7.02 5.14 -6.85
CA LEU A 84 8.17 5.65 -7.59
C LEU A 84 7.76 5.91 -9.04
N TYR A 85 7.51 7.18 -9.35
CA TYR A 85 7.35 7.59 -10.75
C TYR A 85 8.70 7.60 -11.46
N PRO A 86 8.72 7.32 -12.79
CA PRO A 86 9.91 7.48 -13.61
C PRO A 86 10.47 8.90 -13.44
N ILE A 87 11.79 9.02 -13.36
CA ILE A 87 12.46 10.32 -13.23
C ILE A 87 12.60 10.91 -14.63
N PRO A 88 12.13 12.14 -14.90
CA PRO A 88 12.32 12.74 -16.22
C PRO A 88 13.82 12.89 -16.52
N PRO A 89 14.25 12.69 -17.78
CA PRO A 89 15.63 12.89 -18.14
C PRO A 89 16.05 14.35 -17.85
N PRO A 90 17.34 14.60 -17.61
CA PRO A 90 17.82 15.96 -17.40
C PRO A 90 17.48 16.85 -18.60
N PRO A 91 17.21 18.15 -18.36
CA PRO A 91 16.97 19.09 -19.46
C PRO A 91 18.19 19.14 -20.40
N PRO A 92 17.99 19.50 -21.68
CA PRO A 92 19.09 19.64 -22.62
C PRO A 92 20.12 20.61 -22.08
N PRO A 93 21.42 20.43 -22.38
CA PRO A 93 22.39 21.49 -22.14
C PRO A 93 21.90 22.76 -22.84
N THR A 94 21.78 23.86 -22.09
CA THR A 94 21.47 25.15 -22.72
C THR A 94 22.65 25.55 -23.60
N ILE A 95 22.49 25.49 -24.91
CA ILE A 95 23.48 26.02 -25.84
C ILE A 95 23.49 27.54 -25.64
N VAL A 96 24.60 28.06 -25.13
CA VAL A 96 24.79 29.51 -24.99
C VAL A 96 25.23 30.05 -26.35
N GLU A 97 24.40 30.88 -26.98
CA GLU A 97 24.56 31.37 -28.37
C GLU A 97 25.90 32.06 -28.69
N TRP A 98 26.70 32.44 -27.69
CA TRP A 98 28.01 33.08 -27.90
C TRP A 98 29.19 32.08 -27.98
N LEU A 99 28.94 30.76 -27.87
CA LEU A 99 29.95 29.70 -27.98
C LEU A 99 29.99 29.00 -29.34
N THR A 100 29.10 29.33 -30.26
CA THR A 100 29.09 28.79 -31.64
C THR A 100 30.18 29.43 -32.48
N ILE A 101 31.42 28.96 -32.32
CA ILE A 101 32.42 29.05 -33.39
C ILE A 101 32.08 27.93 -34.38
N GLU A 102 31.91 28.32 -35.65
CA GLU A 102 31.62 27.47 -36.80
C GLU A 102 32.69 26.38 -36.94
N ASP A 103 32.40 25.17 -36.45
CA ASP A 103 33.21 23.99 -36.69
C ASP A 103 32.26 22.82 -36.94
N ASP A 104 32.30 22.22 -38.12
CA ASP A 104 31.39 21.13 -38.56
C ASP A 104 31.34 19.94 -37.58
N GLN A 105 32.40 19.77 -36.79
CA GLN A 105 32.50 18.78 -35.71
C GLN A 105 31.51 19.08 -34.57
N ASN A 106 31.29 20.35 -34.22
CA ASN A 106 30.34 20.74 -33.17
C ASN A 106 28.88 20.50 -33.60
N SER A 107 28.54 20.72 -34.88
CA SER A 107 27.18 20.48 -35.39
C SER A 107 26.79 19.00 -35.34
N GLN A 108 27.72 18.09 -35.68
CA GLN A 108 27.47 16.65 -35.57
C GLN A 108 27.33 16.17 -34.12
N VAL A 109 28.13 16.70 -33.19
CA VAL A 109 28.02 16.38 -31.76
C VAL A 109 26.69 16.86 -31.17
N ILE A 110 26.25 18.09 -31.52
CA ILE A 110 24.95 18.64 -31.11
C ILE A 110 23.79 17.78 -31.64
N GLU A 111 23.87 17.31 -32.89
CA GLU A 111 22.85 16.44 -33.47
C GLU A 111 22.77 15.08 -32.74
N ILE A 112 23.92 14.45 -32.44
CA ILE A 112 23.99 13.18 -31.70
C ILE A 112 23.40 13.32 -30.29
N ASP A 113 23.74 14.39 -29.56
CA ASP A 113 23.23 14.65 -28.22
C ASP A 113 21.71 14.87 -28.23
N SER A 114 21.17 15.55 -29.25
CA SER A 114 19.74 15.77 -29.42
C SER A 114 18.97 14.46 -29.71
N ILE A 115 19.56 13.56 -30.52
CA ILE A 115 18.97 12.25 -30.83
C ILE A 115 18.98 11.37 -29.58
N GLN A 116 20.09 11.35 -28.84
CA GLN A 116 20.19 10.58 -27.59
C GLN A 116 19.19 11.09 -26.55
N GLN A 117 19.05 12.41 -26.41
CA GLN A 117 18.10 12.99 -25.47
C GLN A 117 16.65 12.70 -25.86
N LYS A 118 16.31 12.81 -27.15
CA LYS A 118 14.98 12.43 -27.65
C LYS A 118 14.68 10.97 -27.33
N LYS A 119 15.64 10.07 -27.55
CA LYS A 119 15.50 8.65 -27.21
C LYS A 119 15.24 8.44 -25.70
N LEU A 120 16.02 9.09 -24.84
CA LEU A 120 15.82 9.03 -23.38
C LEU A 120 14.43 9.55 -22.97
N PHE A 121 13.97 10.63 -23.60
CA PHE A 121 12.64 11.18 -23.35
C PHE A 121 11.53 10.25 -23.85
N ASP A 122 11.68 9.64 -25.02
CA ASP A 122 10.71 8.68 -25.56
C ASP A 122 10.61 7.43 -24.66
N GLU A 123 11.75 6.90 -24.19
CA GLU A 123 11.80 5.80 -23.21
C GLU A 123 11.11 6.18 -21.89
N PHE A 124 11.41 7.37 -21.35
CA PHE A 124 10.74 7.92 -20.18
C PHE A 124 9.22 8.02 -20.38
N MET A 125 8.75 8.53 -21.53
CA MET A 125 7.32 8.69 -21.81
C MET A 125 6.60 7.35 -21.95
N ILE A 126 7.29 6.31 -22.45
CA ILE A 126 6.75 4.94 -22.48
C ILE A 126 6.60 4.41 -21.05
N GLU A 127 7.64 4.53 -20.22
CA GLU A 127 7.61 4.09 -18.82
C GLU A 127 6.53 4.83 -18.03
N TYR A 128 6.47 6.16 -18.19
CA TYR A 128 5.51 7.04 -17.54
C TYR A 128 4.06 6.67 -17.89
N ARG A 129 3.76 6.44 -19.18
CA ARG A 129 2.40 6.07 -19.63
C ARG A 129 2.00 4.65 -19.19
N ASN A 130 2.98 3.76 -19.07
CA ASN A 130 2.76 2.39 -18.62
C ASN A 130 2.74 2.24 -17.10
N HIS A 131 3.04 3.30 -16.35
CA HIS A 131 3.06 3.27 -14.89
C HIS A 131 1.67 2.86 -14.33
N PRO A 132 1.56 1.89 -13.40
CA PRO A 132 0.27 1.33 -13.01
C PRO A 132 -0.71 2.34 -12.38
N LEU A 133 -0.20 3.42 -11.78
CA LEU A 133 -1.03 4.50 -11.22
C LEU A 133 -1.56 5.49 -12.26
N GLU A 134 -1.03 5.49 -13.49
CA GLU A 134 -1.36 6.52 -14.49
C GLU A 134 -2.85 6.52 -14.85
N LYS A 135 -3.48 5.34 -14.89
CA LYS A 135 -4.93 5.22 -15.15
C LYS A 135 -5.81 5.89 -14.08
N PHE A 136 -5.29 6.12 -12.88
CA PHE A 136 -5.99 6.78 -11.77
C PHE A 136 -5.63 8.27 -11.65
N ARG A 137 -4.64 8.73 -12.42
CA ARG A 137 -4.23 10.12 -12.46
C ARG A 137 -5.19 10.90 -13.36
N LYS A 138 -5.60 12.09 -12.92
CA LYS A 138 -6.32 13.07 -13.75
C LYS A 138 -5.67 14.44 -13.59
N SER A 139 -5.88 15.29 -14.59
CA SER A 139 -5.43 16.67 -14.59
C SER A 139 -6.07 17.46 -13.45
N PHE A 140 -5.42 18.55 -13.05
CA PHE A 140 -5.93 19.48 -12.04
C PHE A 140 -7.34 20.01 -12.34
N GLY A 141 -7.67 20.25 -13.62
CA GLY A 141 -9.01 20.66 -14.03
C GLY A 141 -10.11 19.69 -13.57
N TYR A 142 -9.83 18.38 -13.52
CA TYR A 142 -10.80 17.34 -13.17
C TYR A 142 -11.18 17.30 -11.68
N SER A 143 -10.36 17.87 -10.79
CA SER A 143 -10.64 17.86 -9.34
C SER A 143 -11.66 18.90 -8.91
N HIS A 144 -11.98 19.88 -9.75
CA HIS A 144 -12.99 20.89 -9.43
C HIS A 144 -14.33 20.19 -9.15
N ASN A 145 -14.93 20.47 -7.99
CA ASN A 145 -16.18 19.87 -7.51
C ASN A 145 -16.13 18.37 -7.17
N LYS A 146 -14.95 17.75 -7.11
CA LYS A 146 -14.82 16.37 -6.66
C LYS A 146 -14.77 16.25 -5.15
N LYS A 147 -15.46 15.24 -4.66
CA LYS A 147 -15.38 14.76 -3.28
C LYS A 147 -13.94 14.35 -2.96
N THR A 148 -13.49 14.58 -1.73
CA THR A 148 -12.11 14.27 -1.31
C THR A 148 -12.07 13.28 -0.15
N ILE A 149 -11.03 12.46 -0.09
CA ILE A 149 -10.84 11.44 0.95
C ILE A 149 -10.78 12.07 2.37
N HIS A 150 -10.37 13.33 2.46
CA HIS A 150 -10.28 14.08 3.71
C HIS A 150 -11.61 14.72 4.16
N LYS A 151 -12.60 14.85 3.26
CA LYS A 151 -13.88 15.51 3.57
C LYS A 151 -15.05 14.52 3.66
N GLU A 152 -15.02 13.44 2.88
CA GLU A 152 -16.12 12.48 2.83
C GLU A 152 -16.11 11.53 4.04
N LYS A 153 -17.24 11.42 4.74
CA LYS A 153 -17.42 10.53 5.90
C LYS A 153 -17.65 9.05 5.56
N SER A 154 -17.77 8.71 4.27
CA SER A 154 -18.12 7.36 3.81
C SER A 154 -16.92 6.56 3.30
N VAL A 155 -15.70 7.06 3.53
CA VAL A 155 -14.47 6.32 3.27
C VAL A 155 -14.17 5.44 4.48
N SER A 156 -13.95 4.14 4.25
CA SER A 156 -13.52 3.25 5.33
C SER A 156 -12.00 3.21 5.42
N VAL A 157 -11.48 3.26 6.63
CA VAL A 157 -10.04 3.15 6.94
C VAL A 157 -9.87 1.96 7.88
N LYS A 158 -8.94 1.07 7.59
CA LYS A 158 -8.63 -0.10 8.42
C LYS A 158 -7.13 -0.27 8.52
N VAL A 159 -6.63 -0.50 9.73
CA VAL A 159 -5.28 -1.01 9.94
C VAL A 159 -5.40 -2.50 10.21
N ASP A 160 -4.80 -3.29 9.33
CA ASP A 160 -4.76 -4.73 9.47
C ASP A 160 -3.55 -5.13 10.31
N THR A 161 -3.80 -5.51 11.56
CA THR A 161 -2.76 -5.93 12.51
C THR A 161 -2.51 -7.42 12.51
N ILE A 162 -3.18 -8.18 11.63
CA ILE A 162 -2.99 -9.62 11.46
C ILE A 162 -1.86 -9.86 10.47
N ASN A 163 -1.79 -9.05 9.41
CA ASN A 163 -0.75 -9.15 8.38
C ASN A 163 0.39 -8.16 8.65
N GLU A 164 1.62 -8.61 8.50
CA GLU A 164 2.81 -7.75 8.49
C GLU A 164 3.28 -7.56 7.03
N ILE A 165 3.65 -6.33 6.70
CA ILE A 165 4.28 -5.98 5.42
C ILE A 165 5.55 -5.16 5.69
N SER A 166 6.31 -4.93 4.63
CA SER A 166 7.47 -4.06 4.60
C SER A 166 7.04 -2.60 4.44
N LYS A 167 7.85 -1.70 4.97
CA LYS A 167 7.77 -0.27 4.67
C LYS A 167 9.16 0.27 4.42
N TYR A 168 9.37 0.83 3.24
CA TYR A 168 10.64 1.45 2.87
C TYR A 168 10.79 2.82 3.52
N ASN A 169 11.94 3.03 4.14
CA ASN A 169 12.36 4.32 4.67
C ASN A 169 13.35 4.96 3.69
N LEU A 170 12.98 6.12 3.12
CA LEU A 170 13.80 6.83 2.14
C LEU A 170 15.11 7.37 2.74
N HIS A 171 15.10 7.79 4.01
CA HIS A 171 16.27 8.37 4.67
C HIS A 171 17.31 7.30 5.00
N HIS A 172 16.85 6.17 5.55
CA HIS A 172 17.72 5.06 5.93
C HIS A 172 18.02 4.11 4.77
N LYS A 173 17.25 4.17 3.68
CA LYS A 173 17.32 3.23 2.55
C LYS A 173 17.15 1.77 2.98
N GLU A 174 16.28 1.53 3.96
CA GLU A 174 16.01 0.21 4.54
C GLU A 174 14.51 -0.07 4.63
N TYR A 175 14.16 -1.36 4.74
CA TYR A 175 12.80 -1.82 5.00
C TYR A 175 12.60 -2.13 6.48
N TYR A 176 11.46 -1.71 7.02
CA TYR A 176 11.02 -1.97 8.39
C TYR A 176 9.68 -2.70 8.40
N LYS A 177 9.40 -3.38 9.51
CA LYS A 177 8.08 -3.99 9.73
C LYS A 177 6.98 -2.94 9.82
N ALA A 178 5.86 -3.23 9.19
CA ALA A 178 4.72 -2.35 9.09
C ALA A 178 3.40 -3.11 9.05
N PHE A 179 2.32 -2.42 9.42
CA PHE A 179 0.96 -2.90 9.20
C PHE A 179 0.38 -2.26 7.93
N PRO A 180 -0.35 -3.03 7.09
CA PRO A 180 -1.10 -2.46 5.99
C PRO A 180 -2.22 -1.54 6.49
N ILE A 181 -2.35 -0.39 5.85
CA ILE A 181 -3.50 0.51 5.98
C ILE A 181 -4.34 0.32 4.72
N ILE A 182 -5.57 -0.13 4.87
CA ILE A 182 -6.53 -0.25 3.78
C ILE A 182 -7.51 0.92 3.85
N ILE A 183 -7.59 1.69 2.78
CA ILE A 183 -8.60 2.73 2.62
C ILE A 183 -9.50 2.36 1.44
N SER A 184 -10.82 2.25 1.67
CA SER A 184 -11.77 1.82 0.64
C SER A 184 -12.83 2.88 0.38
N ASN A 185 -13.08 3.14 -0.90
CA ASN A 185 -14.16 4.01 -1.34
C ASN A 185 -15.48 3.22 -1.40
N ASN A 186 -16.32 3.40 -0.38
CA ASN A 186 -17.63 2.76 -0.30
C ASN A 186 -18.75 3.62 -0.93
N LEU A 187 -18.41 4.74 -1.57
CA LEU A 187 -19.35 5.57 -2.31
C LEU A 187 -19.63 4.96 -3.70
N ASN A 188 -20.71 5.43 -4.31
CA ASN A 188 -21.03 5.14 -5.71
C ASN A 188 -20.36 6.12 -6.69
N ASP A 189 -19.49 7.01 -6.21
CA ASP A 189 -18.77 8.01 -7.01
C ASP A 189 -17.26 7.96 -6.74
N THR A 190 -16.48 8.46 -7.69
CA THR A 190 -15.02 8.55 -7.61
C THR A 190 -14.61 9.71 -6.70
N ILE A 191 -13.66 9.46 -5.80
CA ILE A 191 -13.15 10.48 -4.87
C ILE A 191 -11.70 10.85 -5.21
N LEU A 192 -11.35 12.12 -4.99
CA LEU A 192 -9.98 12.60 -4.98
C LEU A 192 -9.28 12.08 -3.73
N MET A 193 -8.16 11.38 -3.89
CA MET A 193 -7.31 10.97 -2.77
C MET A 193 -6.40 12.12 -2.34
N ASP A 194 -5.34 12.37 -3.11
CA ASP A 194 -4.35 13.41 -2.84
C ASP A 194 -3.68 13.83 -4.16
N SER A 195 -2.89 14.90 -4.13
CA SER A 195 -2.16 15.43 -5.30
C SER A 195 -0.82 14.72 -5.56
N ASN A 196 -0.57 13.59 -4.90
CA ASN A 196 0.68 12.84 -5.02
C ASN A 196 0.49 11.34 -4.78
N THR A 197 1.52 10.55 -5.03
CA THR A 197 1.57 9.10 -4.73
C THR A 197 1.72 8.77 -3.23
N ASN A 198 1.70 9.81 -2.39
CA ASN A 198 1.65 9.72 -0.94
C ASN A 198 0.34 10.33 -0.46
N ILE A 199 -0.39 9.61 0.39
CA ILE A 199 -1.65 10.11 0.95
C ILE A 199 -1.36 10.74 2.32
N SER A 200 -1.87 11.96 2.54
CA SER A 200 -1.68 12.70 3.79
C SER A 200 -2.50 12.10 4.94
N LEU A 201 -1.89 11.23 5.75
CA LEU A 201 -2.53 10.64 6.93
C LEU A 201 -1.88 11.12 8.23
N ILE A 202 -2.62 10.96 9.33
CA ILE A 202 -2.12 11.27 10.67
C ILE A 202 -2.24 10.03 11.53
N VAL A 203 -1.16 9.66 12.21
CA VAL A 203 -1.18 8.68 13.30
C VAL A 203 -1.47 9.43 14.59
N GLU A 204 -2.48 8.99 15.30
CA GLU A 204 -2.85 9.50 16.62
C GLU A 204 -2.60 8.43 17.68
N ALA A 205 -2.19 8.88 18.86
CA ALA A 205 -2.00 8.04 20.03
C ALA A 205 -2.84 8.56 21.20
N LEU A 206 -3.26 7.65 22.07
CA LEU A 206 -3.98 8.01 23.29
C LEU A 206 -2.97 8.41 24.38
N ASP A 207 -3.05 9.64 24.87
CA ASP A 207 -2.19 10.12 25.96
C ASP A 207 -2.62 9.54 27.33
N SER A 208 -1.84 9.82 28.37
CA SER A 208 -2.14 9.33 29.73
C SER A 208 -3.41 9.92 30.35
N LEU A 209 -3.96 10.97 29.74
CA LEU A 209 -5.20 11.64 30.14
C LEU A 209 -6.38 11.19 29.26
N ASN A 210 -6.20 10.16 28.43
CA ASN A 210 -7.19 9.63 27.49
C ASN A 210 -7.59 10.61 26.36
N ASN A 211 -6.72 11.54 25.99
CA ASN A 211 -6.91 12.37 24.81
C ASN A 211 -6.17 11.78 23.61
N TRP A 212 -6.83 11.79 22.45
CA TRP A 212 -6.17 11.48 21.19
C TRP A 212 -5.31 12.67 20.77
N ARG A 213 -4.01 12.43 20.62
CA ARG A 213 -3.04 13.44 20.15
C ARG A 213 -2.32 12.92 18.92
N ARG A 214 -2.01 13.81 17.98
CA ARG A 214 -1.19 13.45 16.82
C ARG A 214 0.25 13.20 17.24
N ILE A 215 0.86 12.17 16.66
CA ILE A 215 2.26 11.80 16.89
C ILE A 215 3.08 11.75 15.60
N THR A 216 2.48 12.20 14.49
CA THR A 216 3.11 12.32 13.18
C THR A 216 2.67 13.62 12.51
N SER A 217 3.57 14.27 11.78
CA SER A 217 3.22 15.40 10.92
C SER A 217 2.42 14.91 9.71
N PRO A 218 1.38 15.64 9.25
CA PRO A 218 0.90 15.45 7.89
C PRO A 218 2.07 15.72 6.92
N ASN A 219 2.08 14.95 5.85
CA ASN A 219 3.11 15.08 4.84
C ASN A 219 2.80 16.31 3.97
N ILE A 220 3.65 17.34 4.04
CA ILE A 220 3.54 18.52 3.17
C ILE A 220 4.68 18.40 2.15
N HIS A 221 4.53 17.51 1.16
CA HIS A 221 5.45 17.51 0.03
C HIS A 221 5.08 18.61 -0.95
N GLY A 222 6.09 19.38 -1.38
CA GLY A 222 5.94 20.33 -2.48
C GLY A 222 5.86 19.61 -3.82
N ILE A 223 4.71 19.74 -4.49
CA ILE A 223 4.49 19.77 -5.96
C ILE A 223 4.94 18.52 -6.77
N PRO A 224 4.00 17.87 -7.49
CA PRO A 224 3.56 18.35 -8.81
C PRO A 224 2.20 19.08 -8.74
N ILE A 225 2.07 20.22 -9.40
CA ILE A 225 0.86 21.06 -9.39
C ILE A 225 -0.28 20.41 -10.20
N ASP A 226 0.01 19.36 -10.98
CA ASP A 226 -0.86 18.96 -12.10
C ASP A 226 -1.43 17.54 -12.04
N SER A 227 -1.12 16.76 -11.01
CA SER A 227 -1.53 15.35 -10.92
C SER A 227 -2.36 15.05 -9.68
N ASN A 228 -3.63 14.76 -9.89
CA ASN A 228 -4.54 14.32 -8.85
C ASN A 228 -4.81 12.82 -9.00
N TYR A 229 -4.69 12.06 -7.92
CA TYR A 229 -5.01 10.62 -7.92
C TYR A 229 -6.42 10.39 -7.41
N PHE A 230 -7.18 9.57 -8.13
CA PHE A 230 -8.58 9.30 -7.84
C PHE A 230 -8.80 7.85 -7.45
N LEU A 231 -9.69 7.63 -6.47
CA LEU A 231 -10.11 6.31 -6.02
C LEU A 231 -11.54 6.03 -6.53
N PRO A 232 -11.71 5.13 -7.53
CA PRO A 232 -13.03 4.79 -8.05
C PRO A 232 -13.94 4.12 -7.00
N PRO A 233 -15.26 4.04 -7.27
CA PRO A 233 -16.20 3.30 -6.43
C PRO A 233 -15.75 1.85 -6.23
N LYS A 234 -15.84 1.35 -4.99
CA LYS A 234 -15.47 -0.03 -4.59
C LYS A 234 -13.98 -0.37 -4.72
N PHE A 235 -13.14 0.59 -5.11
CA PHE A 235 -11.69 0.41 -5.09
C PHE A 235 -11.15 0.72 -3.70
N SER A 236 -10.02 0.09 -3.41
CA SER A 236 -9.23 0.32 -2.22
C SER A 236 -7.80 0.69 -2.60
N VAL A 237 -7.19 1.46 -1.72
CA VAL A 237 -5.76 1.74 -1.74
C VAL A 237 -5.14 1.09 -0.50
N ILE A 238 -3.99 0.45 -0.66
CA ILE A 238 -3.19 -0.05 0.46
C ILE A 238 -1.95 0.84 0.61
N LEU A 239 -1.70 1.21 1.86
CA LEU A 239 -0.54 1.97 2.32
C LEU A 239 0.07 1.18 3.49
N SER A 240 1.05 1.77 4.18
CA SER A 240 1.68 1.13 5.35
C SER A 240 1.93 2.11 6.49
N THR A 241 1.79 1.64 7.73
CA THR A 241 2.25 2.33 8.94
C THR A 241 3.29 1.49 9.66
N TYR A 242 4.33 2.12 10.23
CA TYR A 242 5.37 1.39 10.94
C TYR A 242 4.83 0.64 12.16
N ILE A 243 5.39 -0.54 12.44
CA ILE A 243 5.30 -1.16 13.76
C ILE A 243 6.37 -0.50 14.63
N THR A 244 5.94 0.41 15.49
CA THR A 244 6.84 1.25 16.28
C THR A 244 7.26 0.59 17.60
N ARG A 245 8.44 0.98 18.09
CA ARG A 245 8.93 0.69 19.44
C ARG A 245 9.12 1.99 20.22
N GLY A 246 8.94 1.90 21.53
CA GLY A 246 9.22 2.98 22.49
C GLY A 246 8.91 2.57 23.93
N ASP A 247 8.99 3.54 24.83
CA ASP A 247 8.84 3.36 26.28
C ASP A 247 7.39 3.42 26.79
N TYR A 248 6.45 3.89 25.98
CA TYR A 248 5.05 4.07 26.35
C TYR A 248 4.13 3.19 25.52
N GLN A 249 3.42 2.27 26.18
CA GLN A 249 2.39 1.45 25.55
C GLN A 249 1.07 2.21 25.51
N THR A 250 0.46 2.31 24.32
CA THR A 250 -0.77 3.08 24.10
C THR A 250 -1.63 2.46 23.00
N LYS A 251 -2.83 3.00 22.82
CA LYS A 251 -3.66 2.78 21.64
C LYS A 251 -3.32 3.78 20.56
N LEU A 252 -3.29 3.30 19.34
CA LEU A 252 -3.00 4.05 18.13
C LEU A 252 -4.21 3.98 17.18
N ARG A 253 -4.37 5.01 16.36
CA ARG A 253 -5.32 5.01 15.23
C ARG A 253 -4.77 5.85 14.07
N ILE A 254 -5.26 5.59 12.86
CA ILE A 254 -5.05 6.43 11.69
C ILE A 254 -6.24 7.37 11.55
N ARG A 255 -5.97 8.66 11.30
CA ARG A 255 -6.95 9.67 10.93
C ARG A 255 -6.74 10.13 9.50
N VAL A 256 -7.83 10.15 8.72
CA VAL A 256 -7.90 10.66 7.35
C VAL A 256 -9.06 11.64 7.27
N GLY A 257 -8.77 12.93 7.46
CA GLY A 257 -9.83 13.93 7.60
C GLY A 257 -10.69 13.66 8.84
N ASN A 258 -11.97 13.33 8.61
CA ASN A 258 -12.94 12.94 9.63
C ASN A 258 -13.16 11.43 9.76
N ASN A 259 -12.42 10.62 9.00
CA ASN A 259 -12.48 9.15 9.06
C ASN A 259 -11.36 8.63 9.96
N TYR A 260 -11.67 7.55 10.68
CA TYR A 260 -10.76 6.92 11.63
C TYR A 260 -10.64 5.43 11.32
N SER A 261 -9.46 4.87 11.53
CA SER A 261 -9.27 3.41 11.53
C SER A 261 -9.82 2.75 12.79
N ASN A 262 -9.83 1.42 12.81
CA ASN A 262 -9.81 0.69 14.07
C ASN A 262 -8.60 1.09 14.92
N GLU A 263 -8.76 0.96 16.23
CA GLU A 263 -7.68 1.12 17.20
C GLU A 263 -6.78 -0.12 17.19
N TRP A 264 -5.49 0.08 17.43
CA TRP A 264 -4.56 -1.02 17.75
C TRP A 264 -3.63 -0.64 18.90
N THR A 265 -3.08 -1.63 19.58
CA THR A 265 -2.07 -1.40 20.62
C THR A 265 -0.68 -1.30 19.98
N GLY A 266 0.09 -0.30 20.40
CA GLY A 266 1.48 -0.13 19.98
C GLY A 266 2.34 0.49 21.08
N LYS A 267 3.62 0.67 20.78
CA LYS A 267 4.57 1.36 21.65
C LYS A 267 5.15 2.56 20.93
N ILE A 268 5.18 3.69 21.63
CA ILE A 268 5.74 4.97 21.16
C ILE A 268 6.68 5.51 22.24
N ASN A 269 7.47 6.53 21.92
CA ASN A 269 8.17 7.30 22.94
C ASN A 269 7.23 8.39 23.46
N TYR A 270 7.09 8.53 24.77
CA TYR A 270 6.14 9.49 25.35
C TYR A 270 6.41 10.93 24.89
N SER A 271 7.67 11.28 24.64
CA SER A 271 8.08 12.59 24.11
C SER A 271 7.45 12.94 22.76
N GLN A 272 6.96 11.97 21.98
CA GLN A 272 6.29 12.22 20.71
C GLN A 272 5.03 13.11 20.85
N PHE A 273 4.37 13.09 22.00
CA PHE A 273 3.23 13.98 22.27
C PHE A 273 3.59 15.46 22.33
N SER A 274 4.87 15.80 22.54
CA SER A 274 5.35 17.19 22.56
C SER A 274 5.85 17.70 21.21
N LEU A 275 5.97 16.83 20.19
CA LEU A 275 6.53 17.22 18.90
C LEU A 275 5.56 18.02 18.04
N PHE A 276 4.26 17.93 18.33
CA PHE A 276 3.21 18.54 17.53
C PHE A 276 2.23 19.27 18.45
N VAL A 277 2.06 20.57 18.24
CA VAL A 277 1.05 21.38 18.94
C VAL A 277 -0.24 21.32 18.14
N ASP A 278 -1.32 20.84 18.73
CA ASP A 278 -2.64 20.75 18.05
C ASP A 278 -3.24 22.13 17.73
#